data_AF-A0A969YJB1-F1
#
_entry.id   AF-A0A969YJB1-F1
#
_cell.length_a   1.000
_cell.length_b   1.000
_cell.length_c   1.000
_cell.angle_alpha   90.00
_cell.angle_beta   90.00
_cell.angle_gamma   90.00
#
_symmetry.space_group_name_H-M   'P 1'
#
loop_
_entity.id
_entity.type
_entity.pdbx_description
1 polymer ?
#
loop_
_entity_poly.entity_id
_entity_poly.type
_entity_poly.pdbx_seq_one_letter_code
_entity_poly.pdbx_strand_id
1 'polypeptide(L)'
;MKDQRFAGYTLSCRRWRFTPRNVMPLLKLTYWAKDRDAKTVRQCLRHSTPFGVLDGTGRLVGFMRITSDRSTVYYLADVVVAEEERGKGLGLALVRYALSHAKVCRGKGLLLTQTAAGLYEKVGFYKSGDRLMIRDPVKK
;
A
#
# COMPACT_ATOMS: atom_id res chain seq x y z
N MET A 1 -9.04 -12.36 -5.21
CA MET A 1 -10.14 -11.52 -4.72
C MET A 1 -10.72 -10.75 -5.89
N LYS A 2 -12.04 -10.48 -5.87
CA LYS A 2 -12.70 -9.68 -6.89
C LYS A 2 -12.48 -8.19 -6.59
N ASP A 3 -12.57 -7.36 -7.63
CA ASP A 3 -12.57 -5.90 -7.46
C ASP A 3 -13.79 -5.50 -6.61
N GLN A 4 -13.64 -4.48 -5.76
CA GLN A 4 -14.70 -3.96 -4.89
C GLN A 4 -15.00 -2.49 -5.25
N ARG A 5 -16.25 -2.07 -5.14
CA ARG A 5 -16.65 -0.67 -5.33
C ARG A 5 -16.64 0.09 -4.01
N PHE A 6 -16.18 1.33 -4.03
CA PHE A 6 -16.22 2.24 -2.89
C PHE A 6 -16.43 3.67 -3.39
N ALA A 7 -17.58 4.28 -3.07
CA ALA A 7 -17.89 5.68 -3.39
C ALA A 7 -17.58 6.09 -4.87
N GLY A 8 -17.93 5.22 -5.84
CA GLY A 8 -17.65 5.46 -7.27
C GLY A 8 -16.30 4.96 -7.77
N TYR A 9 -15.37 4.64 -6.88
CA TYR A 9 -14.04 4.09 -7.18
C TYR A 9 -14.05 2.57 -7.20
N THR A 10 -13.01 2.00 -7.80
CA THR A 10 -12.75 0.55 -7.84
C THR A 10 -11.49 0.23 -7.04
N LEU A 11 -11.62 -0.58 -6.00
CA LEU A 11 -10.52 -1.19 -5.27
C LEU A 11 -10.15 -2.49 -5.97
N SER A 12 -8.87 -2.67 -6.31
CA SER A 12 -8.40 -3.87 -7.03
C SER A 12 -7.06 -4.37 -6.53
N CYS A 13 -6.84 -5.67 -6.68
CA CYS A 13 -5.55 -6.34 -6.49
C CYS A 13 -5.14 -7.15 -7.73
N ARG A 14 -5.77 -6.87 -8.89
CA ARG A 14 -5.45 -7.55 -10.16
C ARG A 14 -4.11 -7.08 -10.66
N ARG A 15 -3.12 -7.99 -10.67
CA ARG A 15 -1.71 -7.67 -10.98
C ARG A 15 -1.52 -6.88 -12.27
N TRP A 16 -2.27 -7.20 -13.33
CA TRP A 16 -2.18 -6.54 -14.63
C TRP A 16 -2.59 -5.06 -14.63
N ARG A 17 -3.31 -4.59 -13.58
CA ARG A 17 -3.62 -3.16 -13.41
C ARG A 17 -2.43 -2.34 -12.88
N PHE A 18 -1.35 -2.98 -12.46
CA PHE A 18 -0.19 -2.31 -11.86
C PHE A 18 1.03 -2.46 -12.75
N THR A 19 1.51 -1.33 -13.25
CA THR A 19 2.73 -1.25 -14.04
C THR A 19 3.63 -0.16 -13.47
N PRO A 20 4.95 -0.18 -13.72
CA PRO A 20 5.81 0.93 -13.34
C PRO A 20 5.27 2.28 -13.85
N ARG A 21 4.69 2.30 -15.07
CA ARG A 21 4.15 3.51 -15.70
C ARG A 21 3.06 4.20 -14.88
N ASN A 22 2.15 3.46 -14.25
CA ASN A 22 1.04 4.05 -13.49
C ASN A 22 1.29 4.13 -11.98
N VAL A 23 2.16 3.28 -11.42
CA VAL A 23 2.50 3.29 -9.99
C VAL A 23 3.54 4.36 -9.66
N MET A 24 4.55 4.55 -10.52
CA MET A 24 5.64 5.51 -10.25
C MET A 24 5.16 6.95 -10.02
N PRO A 25 4.20 7.50 -10.78
CA PRO A 25 3.68 8.85 -10.52
C PRO A 25 3.17 9.03 -9.09
N LEU A 26 2.47 8.03 -8.52
CA LEU A 26 2.00 8.08 -7.13
C LEU A 26 3.16 7.96 -6.14
N LEU A 27 4.12 7.07 -6.39
CA LEU A 27 5.28 6.91 -5.49
C LEU A 27 6.16 8.15 -5.45
N LYS A 28 6.23 8.92 -6.55
CA LYS A 28 6.93 10.22 -6.62
C LYS A 28 6.37 11.27 -5.66
N LEU A 29 5.12 11.14 -5.24
CA LEU A 29 4.48 12.03 -4.25
C LEU A 29 4.89 11.72 -2.80
N THR A 30 5.74 10.71 -2.58
CA THR A 30 6.05 10.20 -1.23
C THR A 30 7.51 10.43 -0.87
N TYR A 31 7.78 10.83 0.37
CA TYR A 31 9.16 11.05 0.83
C TYR A 31 10.00 9.76 0.89
N TRP A 32 9.37 8.58 0.94
CA TRP A 32 10.05 7.28 1.10
C TRP A 32 10.27 6.51 -0.20
N ALA A 33 9.61 6.89 -1.29
CA ALA A 33 9.71 6.18 -2.57
C ALA A 33 9.94 7.09 -3.79
N LYS A 34 10.07 8.42 -3.60
CA LYS A 34 10.15 9.37 -4.70
C LYS A 34 11.31 9.13 -5.68
N ASP A 35 12.43 8.61 -5.18
CA ASP A 35 13.66 8.42 -5.96
C ASP A 35 13.78 6.99 -6.55
N ARG A 36 12.75 6.14 -6.41
CA ARG A 36 12.80 4.77 -6.94
C ARG A 36 12.74 4.76 -8.46
N ASP A 37 13.71 4.08 -9.08
CA ASP A 37 13.75 3.86 -10.51
C ASP A 37 12.71 2.81 -10.98
N ALA A 38 12.51 2.74 -12.30
CA ALA A 38 11.54 1.81 -12.90
C ALA A 38 11.92 0.33 -12.68
N LYS A 39 13.21 0.02 -12.59
CA LYS A 39 13.72 -1.34 -12.37
C LYS A 39 13.33 -1.82 -10.96
N THR A 40 13.54 -0.98 -9.96
CA THR A 40 13.18 -1.21 -8.56
C THR A 40 11.68 -1.36 -8.41
N VAL A 41 10.88 -0.44 -8.96
CA VAL A 41 9.42 -0.53 -8.90
C VAL A 41 8.92 -1.82 -9.56
N ARG A 42 9.49 -2.22 -10.70
CA ARG A 42 9.15 -3.49 -11.36
C ARG A 42 9.43 -4.70 -10.47
N GLN A 43 10.58 -4.72 -9.79
CA GLN A 43 10.91 -5.79 -8.85
C GLN A 43 9.99 -5.78 -7.62
N CYS A 44 9.69 -4.62 -7.04
CA CYS A 44 8.74 -4.49 -5.94
C CYS A 44 7.36 -5.04 -6.32
N LEU A 45 6.83 -4.68 -7.49
CA LEU A 45 5.54 -5.19 -7.98
C LEU A 45 5.59 -6.71 -8.21
N ARG A 46 6.70 -7.25 -8.74
CA ARG A 46 6.88 -8.70 -8.94
C ARG A 46 6.81 -9.47 -7.63
N HIS A 47 7.46 -8.99 -6.58
CA HIS A 47 7.68 -9.71 -5.32
C HIS A 47 6.75 -9.28 -4.18
N SER A 48 5.66 -8.60 -4.50
CA SER A 48 4.62 -8.23 -3.54
C SER A 48 3.22 -8.37 -4.16
N THR A 49 2.19 -8.23 -3.33
CA THR A 49 0.81 -8.13 -3.78
C THR A 49 0.43 -6.65 -3.85
N PRO A 50 0.29 -6.07 -5.05
CA PRO A 50 -0.15 -4.69 -5.18
C PRO A 50 -1.66 -4.58 -5.00
N PHE A 51 -2.08 -3.46 -4.42
CA PHE A 51 -3.47 -3.04 -4.31
C PHE A 51 -3.58 -1.60 -4.75
N GLY A 52 -4.74 -1.21 -5.25
CA GLY A 52 -4.96 0.17 -5.63
C GLY A 52 -6.40 0.56 -5.79
N VAL A 53 -6.57 1.87 -5.93
CA VAL A 53 -7.84 2.56 -6.16
C VAL A 53 -7.82 3.10 -7.58
N LEU A 54 -8.84 2.77 -8.35
CA LEU A 54 -9.06 3.32 -9.69
C LEU A 54 -10.28 4.24 -9.66
N ASP A 55 -10.17 5.40 -10.30
CA ASP A 55 -11.31 6.31 -10.50
C ASP A 55 -12.25 5.80 -11.60
N GLY A 56 -13.31 6.57 -11.89
CA GLY A 56 -14.32 6.22 -12.90
C GLY A 56 -13.77 6.09 -14.32
N THR A 57 -12.60 6.69 -14.61
CA THR A 57 -11.91 6.60 -15.91
C THR A 57 -10.96 5.41 -15.99
N GLY A 58 -10.72 4.73 -14.87
CA GLY A 58 -9.73 3.65 -14.76
C GLY A 58 -8.30 4.16 -14.49
N ARG A 59 -8.12 5.43 -14.15
CA ARG A 59 -6.82 5.96 -13.70
C ARG A 59 -6.53 5.49 -12.28
N LEU A 60 -5.29 5.09 -12.03
CA LEU A 60 -4.82 4.69 -10.70
C LEU A 60 -4.60 5.94 -9.84
N VAL A 61 -5.38 6.06 -8.76
CA VAL A 61 -5.36 7.21 -7.85
C VAL A 61 -4.95 6.87 -6.42
N GLY A 62 -4.86 5.59 -6.09
CA GLY A 62 -4.34 5.12 -4.83
C GLY A 62 -3.56 3.83 -5.02
N PHE A 63 -2.50 3.65 -4.25
CA PHE A 63 -1.63 2.49 -4.33
C PHE A 63 -1.17 2.07 -2.94
N MET A 64 -0.98 0.77 -2.77
CA MET A 64 -0.24 0.16 -1.67
C MET A 64 0.24 -1.23 -2.09
N ARG A 65 1.10 -1.84 -1.28
CA ARG A 65 1.49 -3.24 -1.47
C ARG A 65 1.64 -3.99 -0.15
N ILE A 66 1.54 -5.30 -0.24
CA ILE A 66 1.83 -6.21 0.87
C ILE A 66 2.87 -7.25 0.43
N THR A 67 3.95 -7.36 1.19
CA THR A 67 4.92 -8.46 1.11
C THR A 67 4.67 -9.40 2.29
N SER A 68 4.56 -10.71 2.06
CA SER A 68 4.19 -11.67 3.10
C SER A 68 4.73 -13.05 2.78
N ASP A 69 5.02 -13.82 3.83
CA ASP A 69 5.28 -15.27 3.78
C ASP A 69 3.99 -16.10 3.62
N ARG A 70 2.83 -15.43 3.55
CA ARG A 70 1.48 -15.97 3.46
C ARG A 70 1.07 -16.84 4.64
N SER A 71 1.80 -16.78 5.75
CA SER A 71 1.58 -17.64 6.92
C SER A 71 1.65 -16.85 8.23
N THR A 72 2.80 -16.27 8.57
CA THR A 72 3.06 -15.75 9.92
C THR A 72 3.20 -14.23 9.98
N VAL A 73 3.58 -13.58 8.88
CA VAL A 73 3.89 -12.15 8.88
C VAL A 73 3.61 -11.48 7.53
N TYR A 74 3.25 -10.20 7.59
CA TYR A 74 3.19 -9.35 6.41
C TYR A 74 3.71 -7.94 6.69
N TYR A 75 4.31 -7.33 5.67
CA TYR A 75 4.73 -5.94 5.65
C TYR A 75 3.83 -5.16 4.70
N LEU A 76 3.08 -4.21 5.25
CA LEU A 76 2.21 -3.28 4.53
C LEU A 76 3.02 -2.02 4.22
N ALA A 77 3.14 -1.68 2.94
CA ALA A 77 4.03 -0.63 2.48
C ALA A 77 3.42 0.22 1.37
N ASP A 78 4.04 1.37 1.16
CA ASP A 78 3.81 2.28 0.03
C ASP A 78 2.34 2.73 -0.11
N VAL A 79 1.64 2.95 1.00
CA VAL A 79 0.29 3.51 1.00
C VAL A 79 0.34 4.97 0.57
N VAL A 80 -0.29 5.27 -0.56
CA VAL A 80 -0.38 6.63 -1.09
C VAL A 80 -1.70 6.82 -1.84
N VAL A 81 -2.27 8.02 -1.73
CA VAL A 81 -3.41 8.50 -2.50
C VAL A 81 -3.00 9.81 -3.18
N ALA A 82 -3.36 9.96 -4.45
CA ALA A 82 -3.16 11.18 -5.23
C ALA A 82 -3.72 12.38 -4.47
N GLU A 83 -3.04 13.53 -4.54
CA GLU A 83 -3.32 14.68 -3.67
C GLU A 83 -4.76 15.19 -3.84
N GLU A 84 -5.21 15.27 -5.09
CA GLU A 84 -6.55 15.67 -5.49
C GLU A 84 -7.66 14.67 -5.08
N GLU A 85 -7.28 13.49 -4.60
CA GLU A 85 -8.18 12.42 -4.17
C GLU A 85 -8.14 12.17 -2.65
N ARG A 86 -7.35 12.95 -1.90
CA ARG A 86 -7.26 12.86 -0.42
C ARG A 86 -8.53 13.41 0.24
N GLY A 87 -8.72 13.09 1.53
CA GLY A 87 -9.92 13.47 2.29
C GLY A 87 -11.17 12.64 2.01
N LYS A 88 -11.19 11.84 0.93
CA LYS A 88 -12.34 11.01 0.51
C LYS A 88 -12.42 9.62 1.15
N GLY A 89 -11.60 9.34 2.18
CA GLY A 89 -11.55 8.04 2.86
C GLY A 89 -10.89 6.89 2.07
N LEU A 90 -10.36 7.16 0.88
CA LEU A 90 -9.79 6.14 -0.04
C LEU A 90 -8.65 5.33 0.59
N GLY A 91 -7.76 5.97 1.35
CA GLY A 91 -6.63 5.28 1.98
C GLY A 91 -7.10 4.20 2.97
N LEU A 92 -8.06 4.54 3.83
CA LEU A 92 -8.64 3.60 4.78
C LEU A 92 -9.40 2.47 4.08
N ALA A 93 -10.19 2.81 3.05
CA ALA A 93 -10.90 1.82 2.24
C ALA A 93 -9.95 0.83 1.56
N LEU A 94 -8.84 1.34 0.99
CA LEU A 94 -7.81 0.54 0.35
C LEU A 94 -7.13 -0.41 1.34
N VAL A 95 -6.75 0.08 2.53
CA VAL A 95 -6.13 -0.75 3.57
C VAL A 95 -7.11 -1.85 4.04
N ARG A 96 -8.37 -1.51 4.31
CA ARG A 96 -9.39 -2.50 4.70
C ARG A 96 -9.59 -3.57 3.64
N TYR A 97 -9.69 -3.16 2.37
CA TYR A 97 -9.78 -4.09 1.24
C TYR A 97 -8.56 -5.01 1.20
N ALA A 98 -7.35 -4.47 1.33
CA ALA A 98 -6.13 -5.27 1.33
C ALA A 98 -6.09 -6.28 2.49
N LEU A 99 -6.44 -5.87 3.72
CA LEU A 99 -6.44 -6.75 4.89
C LEU A 99 -7.53 -7.84 4.83
N SER A 100 -8.62 -7.60 4.10
CA SER A 100 -9.66 -8.63 3.87
C SER A 100 -9.24 -9.70 2.85
N HIS A 101 -8.12 -9.50 2.13
CA HIS A 101 -7.69 -10.40 1.08
C HIS A 101 -7.15 -11.71 1.67
N ALA A 102 -7.77 -12.85 1.36
CA ALA A 102 -7.44 -14.17 1.94
C ALA A 102 -5.95 -14.61 1.83
N LYS A 103 -5.19 -14.04 0.89
CA LYS A 103 -3.74 -14.29 0.76
C LYS A 103 -2.85 -13.39 1.64
N VAL A 104 -3.42 -12.36 2.25
CA VAL A 104 -2.80 -11.65 3.36
C VAL A 104 -2.99 -12.55 4.56
N CYS A 105 -1.87 -13.02 5.13
CA CYS A 105 -1.93 -13.97 6.23
C CYS A 105 -2.68 -13.38 7.42
N ARG A 106 -3.26 -14.25 8.26
CA ARG A 106 -3.83 -13.85 9.57
C ARG A 106 -2.74 -13.62 10.64
N GLY A 107 -1.48 -13.57 10.20
CA GLY A 107 -0.33 -13.35 11.04
C GLY A 107 -0.09 -11.88 11.37
N LYS A 108 1.11 -11.58 11.86
CA LYS A 108 1.48 -10.24 12.36
C LYS A 108 1.69 -9.25 11.21
N GLY A 109 1.00 -8.11 11.28
CA GLY A 109 1.19 -6.99 10.36
C GLY A 109 2.26 -6.01 10.84
N LEU A 110 3.15 -5.62 9.94
CA LEU A 110 4.17 -4.59 10.16
C LEU A 110 3.96 -3.44 9.16
N LEU A 111 4.19 -2.21 9.61
CA LEU A 111 4.26 -1.03 8.75
C LEU A 111 5.13 0.05 9.40
N LEU A 112 5.56 1.01 8.59
CA LEU A 112 6.22 2.23 9.05
C LEU A 112 5.31 3.41 8.71
N THR A 113 5.07 4.30 9.67
CA THR A 113 4.26 5.50 9.46
C THR A 113 4.83 6.69 10.22
N GLN A 114 4.85 7.86 9.58
CA GLN A 114 5.21 9.13 10.23
C GLN A 114 3.97 9.96 10.56
N THR A 115 3.00 10.05 9.65
CA THR A 115 1.89 11.01 9.74
C THR A 115 0.50 10.38 9.71
N ALA A 116 0.39 9.05 9.60
CA ALA A 116 -0.90 8.37 9.37
C ALA A 116 -1.24 7.33 10.46
N ALA A 117 -0.70 7.46 11.68
CA ALA A 117 -0.95 6.52 12.78
C ALA A 117 -2.45 6.29 13.03
N GLY A 118 -3.24 7.37 13.15
CA GLY A 118 -4.70 7.28 13.39
C GLY A 118 -5.49 6.61 12.26
N LEU A 119 -4.94 6.48 11.04
CA LEU A 119 -5.55 5.66 9.99
C LEU A 119 -5.36 4.18 10.28
N TYR A 120 -4.14 3.79 10.68
CA TYR A 120 -3.78 2.39 10.90
C TYR A 120 -4.34 1.84 12.21
N GLU A 121 -4.49 2.68 13.24
CA GLU A 121 -5.17 2.34 14.50
C GLU A 121 -6.62 1.88 14.27
N LYS A 122 -7.33 2.51 13.30
CA LYS A 122 -8.71 2.12 12.91
C LYS A 122 -8.82 0.73 12.28
N VAL A 123 -7.69 0.09 11.96
CA VAL A 123 -7.63 -1.28 11.44
C VAL A 123 -6.75 -2.19 12.30
N GLY A 124 -6.55 -1.82 13.57
CA GLY A 124 -5.96 -2.69 14.59
C GLY A 124 -4.44 -2.65 14.69
N PHE A 125 -3.76 -1.74 13.98
CA PHE A 125 -2.33 -1.51 14.25
C PHE A 125 -2.16 -0.68 15.51
N TYR A 126 -1.03 -0.89 16.19
CA TYR A 126 -0.64 -0.13 17.37
C TYR A 126 0.87 0.13 17.31
N LYS A 127 1.35 1.15 18.02
CA LYS A 127 2.78 1.45 18.10
C LYS A 127 3.50 0.35 18.88
N SER A 128 4.60 -0.16 18.36
CA SER A 128 5.36 -1.26 18.97
C SER A 128 6.16 -0.86 20.22
N GLY A 129 6.19 0.42 20.58
CA GLY A 129 7.17 0.96 21.53
C GLY A 129 8.60 0.67 21.04
N ASP A 130 9.44 0.20 21.95
CA ASP A 130 10.89 0.04 21.72
C ASP A 130 11.28 -1.28 21.02
N ARG A 131 10.29 -2.02 20.48
CA ARG A 131 10.52 -3.34 19.87
C ARG A 131 10.91 -3.30 18.38
N LEU A 132 10.76 -2.15 17.72
CA LEU A 132 11.05 -2.03 16.29
C LEU A 132 12.48 -1.53 16.07
N MET A 133 13.29 -2.37 15.44
CA MET A 133 14.61 -1.99 14.94
C MET A 133 14.61 -2.00 13.42
N ILE A 134 15.23 -0.98 12.81
CA ILE A 134 15.34 -0.82 11.36
C ILE A 134 16.82 -0.75 10.99
N ARG A 135 17.23 -1.57 10.03
CA ARG A 135 18.53 -1.44 9.36
C ARG A 135 18.33 -0.75 8.02
N ASP A 136 18.75 0.51 7.93
CA ASP A 136 18.76 1.26 6.69
C ASP A 136 20.21 1.41 6.20
N PRO A 137 20.62 0.72 5.12
CA PRO A 137 22.00 0.77 4.65
C PRO A 137 22.36 2.11 3.99
N VAL A 138 21.39 2.98 3.70
CA VAL A 138 21.58 4.26 3.00
C VAL A 138 21.64 5.44 3.96
N LYS A 139 20.96 5.35 5.10
CA LYS A 139 21.06 6.34 6.19
C LYS A 139 22.19 5.93 7.15
N LYS A 140 23.33 6.62 7.05
CA LYS A 140 24.33 6.65 8.12
C LYS A 140 23.90 7.62 9.20
#